data_AF-A0A955V4M1-F1
#
_entry.id   AF-A0A955V4M1-F1
#
_cell.length_a   1.000
_cell.length_b   1.000
_cell.length_c   1.000
_cell.angle_alpha   90.00
_cell.angle_beta   90.00
_cell.angle_gamma   90.00
#
_symmetry.space_group_name_H-M   'P 1'
#
loop_
_entity.id
_entity.type
_entity.pdbx_description
1 polymer ?
#
loop_
_entity_poly.entity_id
_entity_poly.type
_entity_poly.pdbx_seq_one_letter_code
_entity_poly.pdbx_strand_id
1 'polypeptide(L)'
;RGRVEPETVATMAVAASRVAAFGAPFGVQVLAAANREALGVAVASGARFIRAEAYAYAHVADEGWLDACAAELARARAALGADVAFWADVKKKHAAHAVTADLSLADVARGHAFAGADALVVTGSETGRPTSLDDVDAAREAGLPVIVGSGVTPENARAFVGRADAVIVGSWLKEGGDWRAPVDVARVRAVASALRGSA
;
A
#
# COMPACT_ATOMS: atom_id res chain seq x y z
N ARG A 1 -3.70 -13.52 -12.79
CA ARG A 1 -2.76 -12.47 -12.32
C ARG A 1 -3.15 -11.15 -12.93
N GLY A 2 -3.17 -10.07 -12.14
CA GLY A 2 -3.64 -8.77 -12.61
C GLY A 2 -5.14 -8.68 -12.93
N ARG A 3 -5.90 -9.75 -12.62
CA ARG A 3 -7.36 -9.85 -12.72
C ARG A 3 -7.86 -10.82 -11.66
N VAL A 4 -9.05 -10.56 -11.15
CA VAL A 4 -9.80 -11.44 -10.23
C VAL A 4 -11.21 -11.68 -10.77
N GLU A 5 -11.86 -12.72 -10.26
CA GLU A 5 -13.21 -13.07 -10.68
C GLU A 5 -14.23 -11.97 -10.31
N PRO A 6 -15.32 -11.81 -11.09
CA PRO A 6 -16.34 -10.79 -10.84
C PRO A 6 -16.91 -10.82 -9.41
N GLU A 7 -17.08 -11.99 -8.81
CA GLU A 7 -17.55 -12.14 -7.42
C GLU A 7 -16.58 -11.54 -6.40
N THR A 8 -15.28 -11.52 -6.68
CA THR A 8 -14.29 -10.86 -5.83
C THR A 8 -14.51 -9.35 -5.87
N VAL A 9 -14.64 -8.78 -7.06
CA VAL A 9 -14.87 -7.35 -7.27
C VAL A 9 -16.18 -6.92 -6.61
N ALA A 10 -17.25 -7.68 -6.84
CA ALA A 10 -18.58 -7.41 -6.28
C ALA A 10 -18.56 -7.47 -4.74
N THR A 11 -17.96 -8.52 -4.17
CA THR A 11 -17.87 -8.68 -2.71
C THR A 11 -17.05 -7.57 -2.08
N MET A 12 -15.91 -7.23 -2.68
CA MET A 12 -15.05 -6.13 -2.23
C MET A 12 -15.77 -4.79 -2.26
N ALA A 13 -16.56 -4.51 -3.31
CA ALA A 13 -17.36 -3.27 -3.40
C ALA A 13 -18.40 -3.17 -2.28
N VAL A 14 -19.11 -4.26 -1.99
CA VAL A 14 -20.09 -4.30 -0.88
C VAL A 14 -19.41 -4.12 0.47
N ALA A 15 -18.29 -4.81 0.70
CA ALA A 15 -17.52 -4.68 1.94
C ALA A 15 -16.98 -3.26 2.12
N ALA A 16 -16.37 -2.68 1.09
CA ALA A 16 -15.85 -1.33 1.07
C ALA A 16 -16.93 -0.27 1.32
N SER A 17 -18.12 -0.44 0.74
CA SER A 17 -19.26 0.45 1.01
C SER A 17 -19.71 0.42 2.48
N ARG A 18 -19.65 -0.75 3.14
CA ARG A 18 -19.90 -0.84 4.58
C ARG A 18 -18.80 -0.18 5.41
N VAL A 19 -17.54 -0.25 4.97
CA VAL A 19 -16.43 0.48 5.60
C VAL A 19 -16.62 1.98 5.47
N ALA A 20 -17.10 2.47 4.33
CA ALA A 20 -17.38 3.89 4.11
C ALA A 20 -18.37 4.48 5.13
N ALA A 21 -19.32 3.67 5.63
CA ALA A 21 -20.31 4.08 6.62
C ALA A 21 -19.69 4.49 7.98
N PHE A 22 -18.43 4.13 8.27
CA PHE A 22 -17.71 4.60 9.45
C PHE A 22 -17.21 6.05 9.34
N GLY A 23 -17.33 6.69 8.17
CA GLY A 23 -17.05 8.12 7.97
C GLY A 23 -15.57 8.51 7.88
N ALA A 24 -14.64 7.58 8.11
CA ALA A 24 -13.22 7.81 7.91
C ALA A 24 -12.81 7.59 6.44
N PRO A 25 -11.85 8.37 5.88
CA PRO A 25 -11.24 8.06 4.59
C PRO A 25 -10.64 6.65 4.60
N PHE A 26 -10.84 5.91 3.53
CA PHE A 26 -10.32 4.56 3.38
C PHE A 26 -9.79 4.33 1.97
N GLY A 27 -8.99 3.28 1.82
CA GLY A 27 -8.48 2.82 0.55
C GLY A 27 -8.71 1.33 0.35
N VAL A 28 -8.46 0.86 -0.87
CA VAL A 28 -8.70 -0.52 -1.28
C VAL A 28 -7.43 -1.13 -1.85
N GLN A 29 -7.19 -2.40 -1.54
CA GLN A 29 -6.23 -3.25 -2.23
C GLN A 29 -6.93 -4.54 -2.63
N VAL A 30 -6.74 -4.95 -3.87
CA VAL A 30 -7.11 -6.28 -4.35
C VAL A 30 -5.81 -6.97 -4.75
N LEU A 31 -5.51 -8.10 -4.09
CA LEU A 31 -4.23 -8.78 -4.18
C LEU A 31 -3.93 -9.33 -5.58
N ALA A 32 -2.71 -9.81 -5.78
CA ALA A 32 -2.21 -10.34 -7.05
C ALA A 32 -2.20 -9.30 -8.19
N ALA A 33 -1.89 -8.05 -7.81
CA ALA A 33 -1.84 -6.88 -8.69
C ALA A 33 -3.14 -6.61 -9.48
N ALA A 34 -4.30 -6.98 -8.94
CA ALA A 34 -5.62 -6.70 -9.52
C ALA A 34 -6.01 -5.21 -9.31
N ASN A 35 -5.12 -4.31 -9.72
CA ASN A 35 -5.21 -2.89 -9.43
C ASN A 35 -6.33 -2.21 -10.21
N ARG A 36 -6.64 -2.72 -11.41
CA ARG A 36 -7.75 -2.20 -12.22
C ARG A 36 -9.09 -2.51 -11.58
N GLU A 37 -9.23 -3.72 -11.04
CA GLU A 37 -10.38 -4.13 -10.25
C GLU A 37 -10.46 -3.32 -8.95
N ALA A 38 -9.32 -3.11 -8.27
CA ALA A 38 -9.26 -2.25 -7.09
C ALA A 38 -9.74 -0.82 -7.40
N LEU A 39 -9.38 -0.24 -8.55
CA LEU A 39 -9.87 1.07 -8.99
C LEU A 39 -11.40 1.06 -9.17
N GLY A 40 -11.95 0.01 -9.81
CA GLY A 40 -13.40 -0.13 -9.95
C GLY A 40 -14.13 -0.20 -8.60
N VAL A 41 -13.59 -0.99 -7.66
CA VAL A 41 -14.09 -1.06 -6.28
C VAL A 41 -14.01 0.30 -5.59
N ALA A 42 -12.90 1.02 -5.72
CA ALA A 42 -12.70 2.33 -5.12
C ALA A 42 -13.73 3.34 -5.62
N VAL A 43 -13.97 3.41 -6.94
CA VAL A 43 -14.98 4.27 -7.54
C VAL A 43 -16.39 3.93 -7.03
N ALA A 44 -16.74 2.64 -7.02
CA ALA A 44 -18.08 2.20 -6.60
C ALA A 44 -18.36 2.44 -5.11
N SER A 45 -17.34 2.36 -4.26
CA SER A 45 -17.47 2.47 -2.80
C SER A 45 -17.16 3.87 -2.24
N GLY A 46 -16.59 4.77 -3.06
CA GLY A 46 -16.13 6.08 -2.62
C GLY A 46 -14.78 6.08 -1.89
N ALA A 47 -13.97 5.03 -2.06
CA ALA A 47 -12.61 4.99 -1.51
C ALA A 47 -11.75 6.11 -2.09
N ARG A 48 -10.78 6.62 -1.32
CA ARG A 48 -9.94 7.76 -1.70
C ARG A 48 -8.66 7.37 -2.41
N PHE A 49 -8.21 6.13 -2.22
CA PHE A 49 -7.00 5.62 -2.84
C PHE A 49 -7.09 4.13 -3.07
N ILE A 50 -6.27 3.63 -3.99
CA ILE A 50 -5.90 2.22 -4.05
C ILE A 50 -4.44 2.05 -3.68
N ARG A 51 -4.11 0.93 -3.03
CA ARG A 51 -2.72 0.48 -2.93
C ARG A 51 -2.43 -0.43 -4.12
N ALA A 52 -1.47 -0.02 -4.95
CA ALA A 52 -1.16 -0.67 -6.20
C ALA A 52 0.16 -1.46 -6.12
N GLU A 53 0.09 -2.73 -6.51
CA GLU A 53 1.25 -3.61 -6.65
C GLU A 53 1.77 -3.56 -8.09
N ALA A 54 3.06 -3.75 -8.33
CA ALA A 54 3.63 -3.76 -9.70
C ALA A 54 3.18 -2.53 -10.52
N TYR A 55 3.30 -1.34 -9.95
CA TYR A 55 2.79 -0.13 -10.58
C TYR A 55 3.65 0.29 -11.79
N ALA A 56 4.91 0.66 -11.55
CA ALA A 56 5.81 1.12 -12.61
C ALA A 56 6.79 0.04 -13.11
N TYR A 57 7.06 -0.99 -12.30
CA TYR A 57 8.06 -2.01 -12.59
C TYR A 57 7.50 -3.42 -12.42
N ALA A 58 7.90 -4.31 -13.34
CA ALA A 58 7.59 -5.73 -13.29
C ALA A 58 8.48 -6.46 -12.28
N HIS A 59 7.97 -7.52 -11.69
CA HIS A 59 8.70 -8.39 -10.75
C HIS A 59 8.02 -9.76 -10.62
N VAL A 60 8.67 -10.69 -9.92
CA VAL A 60 8.12 -12.03 -9.69
C VAL A 60 7.63 -12.15 -8.26
N ALA A 61 6.41 -12.61 -8.06
CA ALA A 61 5.86 -12.93 -6.74
C ALA A 61 5.34 -14.39 -6.72
N ASP A 62 4.67 -14.78 -5.63
CA ASP A 62 4.04 -16.09 -5.48
C ASP A 62 2.95 -16.36 -6.54
N GLU A 63 2.43 -15.31 -7.19
CA GLU A 63 1.51 -15.42 -8.32
C GLU A 63 2.22 -15.49 -9.70
N GLY A 64 3.54 -15.50 -9.71
CA GLY A 64 4.39 -15.49 -10.91
C GLY A 64 4.80 -14.09 -11.35
N TRP A 65 5.01 -13.92 -12.66
CA TRP A 65 5.43 -12.64 -13.25
C TRP A 65 4.31 -11.60 -13.23
N LEU A 66 4.54 -10.46 -12.58
CA LEU A 66 3.62 -9.33 -12.53
C LEU A 66 4.10 -8.22 -13.46
N ASP A 67 3.23 -7.79 -14.37
CA ASP A 67 3.51 -6.72 -15.34
C ASP A 67 3.22 -5.34 -14.73
N ALA A 68 3.96 -4.32 -15.18
CA ALA A 68 3.72 -2.94 -14.78
C ALA A 68 2.36 -2.44 -15.32
N CYS A 69 1.63 -1.66 -14.51
CA CYS A 69 0.25 -1.26 -14.83
C CYS A 69 -0.03 0.26 -14.79
N ALA A 70 0.97 1.11 -14.52
CA ALA A 70 0.80 2.55 -14.32
C ALA A 70 0.03 3.24 -15.46
N ALA A 71 0.46 3.01 -16.71
CA ALA A 71 -0.17 3.64 -17.87
C ALA A 71 -1.60 3.15 -18.11
N GLU A 72 -1.89 1.87 -17.82
CA GLU A 72 -3.24 1.33 -17.90
C GLU A 72 -4.15 1.95 -16.83
N LEU A 73 -3.68 2.00 -15.58
CA LEU A 73 -4.41 2.59 -14.46
C LEU A 73 -4.67 4.08 -14.67
N ALA A 74 -3.68 4.84 -15.13
CA ALA A 74 -3.84 6.26 -15.40
C ALA A 74 -4.92 6.53 -16.46
N ARG A 75 -4.93 5.76 -17.55
CA ARG A 75 -5.98 5.85 -18.58
C ARG A 75 -7.35 5.45 -18.04
N ALA A 76 -7.42 4.39 -17.22
CA ALA A 76 -8.67 3.95 -16.61
C ALA A 76 -9.24 5.00 -15.64
N ARG A 77 -8.41 5.59 -14.78
CA ARG A 77 -8.79 6.67 -13.86
C ARG A 77 -9.34 7.87 -14.63
N ALA A 78 -8.64 8.29 -15.68
CA ALA A 78 -9.08 9.39 -16.54
C ALA A 78 -10.41 9.09 -17.24
N ALA A 79 -10.57 7.90 -17.82
CA ALA A 79 -11.80 7.49 -18.50
C ALA A 79 -13.02 7.43 -17.58
N LEU A 80 -12.81 7.10 -16.30
CA LEU A 80 -13.85 7.06 -15.28
C LEU A 80 -14.13 8.44 -14.66
N GLY A 81 -13.33 9.47 -14.95
CA GLY A 81 -13.37 10.76 -14.25
C GLY A 81 -13.13 10.61 -12.75
N ALA A 82 -12.36 9.60 -12.35
CA ALA A 82 -12.20 9.21 -10.96
C ALA A 82 -11.12 10.03 -10.27
N ASP A 83 -11.44 10.56 -9.08
CA ASP A 83 -10.48 11.18 -8.16
C ASP A 83 -10.03 10.17 -7.09
N VAL A 84 -9.24 9.18 -7.53
CA VAL A 84 -8.70 8.10 -6.69
C VAL A 84 -7.18 8.12 -6.78
N ALA A 85 -6.52 8.26 -5.64
CA ALA A 85 -5.07 8.27 -5.56
C ALA A 85 -4.45 6.87 -5.72
N PHE A 86 -3.27 6.80 -6.31
CA PHE A 86 -2.48 5.59 -6.50
C PHE A 86 -1.31 5.56 -5.51
N TRP A 87 -1.44 4.76 -4.46
CA TRP A 87 -0.37 4.49 -3.51
C TRP A 87 0.41 3.27 -3.98
N ALA A 88 1.56 3.49 -4.62
CA ALA A 88 2.30 2.44 -5.29
C ALA A 88 3.33 1.79 -4.37
N ASP A 89 3.33 0.46 -4.27
CA ASP A 89 4.40 -0.29 -3.62
C ASP A 89 5.70 -0.13 -4.42
N VAL A 90 6.72 0.53 -3.86
CA VAL A 90 8.02 0.75 -4.53
C VAL A 90 8.68 -0.58 -4.87
N LYS A 91 8.71 -1.48 -3.89
CA LYS A 91 9.08 -2.89 -4.05
C LYS A 91 8.07 -3.73 -3.28
N LYS A 92 7.21 -4.46 -4.00
CA LYS A 92 6.21 -5.38 -3.40
C LYS A 92 6.90 -6.33 -2.43
N LYS A 93 6.30 -6.49 -1.27
CA LYS A 93 6.64 -7.51 -0.28
C LYS A 93 6.36 -8.91 -0.82
N HIS A 94 7.10 -9.93 -0.37
CA HIS A 94 6.96 -11.31 -0.86
C HIS A 94 7.16 -11.45 -2.37
N ALA A 95 8.02 -10.60 -2.93
CA ALA A 95 8.38 -10.61 -4.33
C ALA A 95 9.89 -10.52 -4.53
N ALA A 96 10.36 -11.16 -5.61
CA ALA A 96 11.72 -11.05 -6.11
C ALA A 96 11.82 -9.92 -7.15
N HIS A 97 12.72 -8.98 -6.89
CA HIS A 97 12.99 -7.81 -7.72
C HIS A 97 14.29 -7.98 -8.54
N ALA A 98 14.60 -9.22 -8.94
CA ALA A 98 15.87 -9.57 -9.58
C ALA A 98 16.07 -8.89 -10.96
N VAL A 99 14.98 -8.71 -11.71
CA VAL A 99 15.03 -8.09 -13.06
C VAL A 99 15.28 -6.58 -13.01
N THR A 100 15.03 -5.95 -11.86
CA THR A 100 15.30 -4.53 -11.62
C THR A 100 16.36 -4.34 -10.54
N ALA A 101 17.25 -5.32 -10.37
CA ALA A 101 18.26 -5.30 -9.30
C ALA A 101 19.41 -4.32 -9.58
N ASP A 102 19.55 -3.86 -10.81
CA ASP A 102 20.45 -2.80 -11.24
C ASP A 102 20.00 -1.40 -10.77
N LEU A 103 18.73 -1.25 -10.38
CA LEU A 103 18.16 0.00 -9.89
C LEU A 103 18.20 0.08 -8.36
N SER A 104 18.68 1.21 -7.85
CA SER A 104 18.56 1.51 -6.41
C SER A 104 17.09 1.71 -6.02
N LEU A 105 16.77 1.65 -4.73
CA LEU A 105 15.41 1.93 -4.27
C LEU A 105 14.98 3.37 -4.62
N ALA A 106 15.89 4.34 -4.51
CA ALA A 106 15.64 5.72 -4.91
C ALA A 106 15.33 5.85 -6.41
N ASP A 107 16.02 5.09 -7.28
CA ASP A 107 15.72 5.07 -8.72
C ASP A 107 14.34 4.49 -9.00
N VAL A 108 13.99 3.37 -8.35
CA VAL A 108 12.67 2.76 -8.49
C VAL A 108 11.58 3.72 -7.97
N ALA A 109 11.80 4.41 -6.85
CA ALA A 109 10.88 5.40 -6.30
C ALA A 109 10.68 6.59 -7.26
N ARG A 110 11.76 7.14 -7.83
CA ARG A 110 11.68 8.19 -8.86
C ARG A 110 10.93 7.73 -10.11
N GLY A 111 11.12 6.48 -10.52
CA GLY A 111 10.38 5.89 -11.63
C GLY A 111 8.88 5.78 -11.36
N HIS A 112 8.48 5.43 -10.14
CA HIS A 112 7.06 5.44 -9.73
C HIS A 112 6.47 6.86 -9.76
N ALA A 113 7.21 7.86 -9.28
CA ALA A 113 6.79 9.25 -9.34
C ALA A 113 6.63 9.75 -10.79
N PHE A 114 7.61 9.45 -11.66
CA PHE A 114 7.54 9.75 -13.08
C PHE A 114 6.33 9.07 -13.76
N ALA A 115 5.99 7.85 -13.35
CA ALA A 115 4.86 7.09 -13.86
C ALA A 115 3.48 7.59 -13.35
N GLY A 116 3.44 8.61 -12.50
CA GLY A 116 2.21 9.23 -12.02
C GLY A 116 1.61 8.60 -10.76
N ALA A 117 2.42 7.94 -9.93
CA ALA A 117 1.99 7.57 -8.58
C ALA A 117 1.69 8.82 -7.74
N ASP A 118 0.69 8.74 -6.87
CA ASP A 118 0.32 9.85 -5.97
C ASP A 118 1.03 9.73 -4.61
N ALA A 119 1.43 8.51 -4.24
CA ALA A 119 2.24 8.25 -3.05
C ALA A 119 3.03 6.94 -3.18
N LEU A 120 4.06 6.80 -2.34
CA LEU A 120 4.97 5.65 -2.34
C LEU A 120 4.82 4.83 -1.07
N VAL A 121 4.55 3.54 -1.21
CA VAL A 121 4.50 2.59 -0.10
C VAL A 121 5.82 1.82 -0.04
N VAL A 122 6.51 1.92 1.09
CA VAL A 122 7.76 1.21 1.37
C VAL A 122 7.48 0.11 2.39
N THR A 123 7.90 -1.11 2.08
CA THR A 123 7.69 -2.28 2.94
C THR A 123 8.98 -3.03 3.18
N GLY A 124 9.12 -3.67 4.34
CA GLY A 124 10.09 -4.71 4.57
C GLY A 124 9.85 -5.92 3.66
N SER A 125 10.89 -6.72 3.43
CA SER A 125 10.89 -7.79 2.42
C SER A 125 9.89 -8.92 2.69
N GLU A 126 9.57 -9.20 3.95
CA GLU A 126 8.65 -10.26 4.39
C GLU A 126 7.96 -9.94 5.72
N THR A 127 6.97 -10.74 6.12
CA THR A 127 6.20 -10.50 7.35
C THR A 127 7.07 -10.72 8.58
N GLY A 128 7.06 -9.74 9.49
CA GLY A 128 7.93 -9.73 10.68
C GLY A 128 9.25 -8.99 10.48
N ARG A 129 9.65 -8.65 9.25
CA ARG A 129 10.78 -7.75 9.00
C ARG A 129 10.31 -6.29 8.92
N PRO A 130 10.86 -5.40 9.77
CA PRO A 130 10.50 -3.99 9.74
C PRO A 130 11.00 -3.33 8.46
N THR A 131 10.31 -2.25 8.08
CA THR A 131 10.73 -1.39 6.97
C THR A 131 12.02 -0.67 7.36
N SER A 132 13.02 -0.67 6.48
CA SER A 132 14.29 0.03 6.72
C SER A 132 14.08 1.55 6.71
N LEU A 133 14.73 2.27 7.63
CA LEU A 133 14.73 3.73 7.61
C LEU A 133 15.47 4.27 6.38
N ASP A 134 16.53 3.59 5.94
CA ASP A 134 17.29 3.98 4.75
C ASP A 134 16.43 3.85 3.49
N ASP A 135 15.57 2.83 3.41
CA ASP A 135 14.63 2.66 2.30
C ASP A 135 13.55 3.77 2.31
N VAL A 136 13.09 4.17 3.50
CA VAL A 136 12.16 5.30 3.64
C VAL A 136 12.84 6.60 3.17
N ASP A 137 14.06 6.87 3.64
CA ASP A 137 14.81 8.08 3.29
C ASP A 137 15.13 8.13 1.78
N ALA A 138 15.51 6.99 1.17
CA ALA A 138 15.72 6.86 -0.27
C ALA A 138 14.42 7.09 -1.07
N ALA A 139 13.26 6.61 -0.61
CA ALA A 139 11.99 6.84 -1.28
C ALA A 139 11.58 8.32 -1.26
N ARG A 140 11.92 9.06 -0.20
CA ARG A 140 11.61 10.51 -0.08
C ARG A 140 12.29 11.36 -1.15
N GLU A 141 13.43 10.91 -1.69
CA GLU A 141 14.11 11.60 -2.79
C GLU A 141 13.24 11.75 -4.05
N ALA A 142 12.19 10.93 -4.19
CA ALA A 142 11.24 11.02 -5.30
C ALA A 142 10.26 12.20 -5.17
N GLY A 143 10.21 12.89 -4.02
CA GLY A 143 9.36 14.07 -3.82
C GLY A 143 7.86 13.80 -3.65
N LEU A 144 7.47 12.54 -3.45
CA LEU A 144 6.09 12.14 -3.16
C LEU A 144 5.90 11.80 -1.67
N PRO A 145 4.65 11.81 -1.16
CA PRO A 145 4.35 11.28 0.15
C PRO A 145 4.81 9.83 0.30
N VAL A 146 5.45 9.50 1.43
CA VAL A 146 6.00 8.18 1.73
C VAL A 146 5.21 7.53 2.87
N ILE A 147 4.74 6.31 2.61
CA ILE A 147 3.94 5.50 3.52
C ILE A 147 4.72 4.25 3.92
N VAL A 148 4.84 4.00 5.21
CA VAL A 148 5.45 2.76 5.72
C VAL A 148 4.40 1.67 5.76
N GLY A 149 4.50 0.68 4.88
CA GLY A 149 3.48 -0.35 4.68
C GLY A 149 3.62 -1.60 5.54
N SER A 150 4.64 -1.69 6.41
CA SER A 150 4.87 -2.90 7.21
C SER A 150 5.76 -2.72 8.43
N GLY A 151 5.56 -3.59 9.42
CA GLY A 151 6.48 -3.79 10.55
C GLY A 151 6.50 -2.67 11.59
N VAL A 152 5.51 -1.76 11.55
CA VAL A 152 5.36 -0.72 12.57
C VAL A 152 4.76 -1.33 13.84
N THR A 153 5.39 -1.02 14.97
CA THR A 153 5.00 -1.41 16.32
C THR A 153 5.12 -0.18 17.23
N PRO A 154 4.51 -0.17 18.44
CA PRO A 154 4.68 0.94 19.38
C PRO A 154 6.15 1.25 19.70
N GLU A 155 7.00 0.23 19.73
CA GLU A 155 8.42 0.34 20.08
C GLU A 155 9.24 1.05 18.99
N ASN A 156 8.88 0.88 17.70
CA ASN A 156 9.61 1.49 16.59
C ASN A 156 8.89 2.65 15.90
N ALA A 157 7.60 2.88 16.19
CA ALA A 157 6.77 3.87 15.50
C ALA A 157 7.37 5.29 15.49
N ARG A 158 8.02 5.68 16.59
CA ARG A 158 8.66 6.99 16.73
C ARG A 158 9.77 7.23 15.70
N ALA A 159 10.44 6.19 15.22
CA ALA A 159 11.50 6.32 14.23
C ALA A 159 10.99 6.81 12.87
N PHE A 160 9.70 6.60 12.58
CA PHE A 160 9.06 7.02 11.33
C PHE A 160 8.42 8.42 11.42
N VAL A 161 8.26 8.98 12.63
CA VAL A 161 7.70 10.33 12.80
C VAL A 161 8.65 11.37 12.17
N GLY A 162 8.11 12.19 11.28
CA GLY A 162 8.89 13.18 10.51
C GLY A 162 9.64 12.60 9.31
N ARG A 163 9.63 11.27 9.11
CA ARG A 163 10.20 10.60 7.93
C ARG A 163 9.13 10.07 6.98
N ALA A 164 8.03 9.56 7.52
CA ALA A 164 6.91 9.05 6.75
C ALA A 164 5.65 9.91 6.99
N ASP A 165 4.83 10.05 5.94
CA ASP A 165 3.57 10.80 5.97
C ASP A 165 2.42 9.94 6.52
N ALA A 166 2.51 8.62 6.38
CA ALA A 166 1.56 7.67 6.96
C ALA A 166 2.19 6.30 7.23
N VAL A 167 1.47 5.48 7.99
CA VAL A 167 1.82 4.08 8.24
C VAL A 167 0.61 3.17 8.02
N ILE A 168 0.83 1.97 7.49
CA ILE A 168 -0.17 0.90 7.37
C ILE A 168 0.24 -0.22 8.33
N VAL A 169 -0.59 -0.47 9.34
CA VAL A 169 -0.33 -1.48 10.37
C VAL A 169 -1.39 -2.58 10.28
N GLY A 170 -0.93 -3.80 10.05
CA GLY A 170 -1.79 -4.98 9.90
C GLY A 170 -1.77 -5.86 11.14
N SER A 171 -0.99 -6.94 11.08
CA SER A 171 -0.98 -8.03 12.06
C SER A 171 -0.74 -7.57 13.50
N TRP A 172 0.07 -6.53 13.73
CA TRP A 172 0.29 -6.04 15.09
C TRP A 172 -1.00 -5.55 15.74
N LEU A 173 -1.95 -4.95 15.00
CA LEU A 173 -3.21 -4.45 15.56
C LEU A 173 -4.16 -5.57 16.02
N LYS A 174 -3.80 -6.82 15.79
CA LYS A 174 -4.64 -7.99 16.02
C LYS A 174 -4.26 -8.70 17.31
N GLU A 175 -5.19 -9.42 17.91
CA GLU A 175 -4.92 -10.22 19.11
C GLU A 175 -3.75 -11.18 18.85
N GLY A 176 -2.79 -11.23 19.79
CA GLY A 176 -1.59 -12.07 19.66
C GLY A 176 -0.66 -11.74 18.48
N GLY A 177 -0.95 -10.69 17.70
CA GLY A 177 -0.21 -10.41 16.46
C GLY A 177 -0.62 -11.32 15.29
N ASP A 178 -1.71 -12.06 15.42
CA ASP A 178 -2.20 -13.00 14.40
C ASP A 178 -3.15 -12.29 13.45
N TRP A 179 -2.80 -12.27 12.16
CA TRP A 179 -3.59 -11.58 11.12
C TRP A 179 -5.02 -12.12 11.00
N ARG A 180 -5.26 -13.37 11.41
CA ARG A 180 -6.57 -14.04 11.40
C ARG A 180 -7.45 -13.66 12.58
N ALA A 181 -6.87 -13.12 13.65
CA ALA A 181 -7.59 -12.80 14.86
C ALA A 181 -8.40 -11.49 14.72
N PRO A 182 -9.28 -11.17 15.69
CA PRO A 182 -9.92 -9.87 15.78
C PRO A 182 -8.92 -8.72 15.99
N VAL A 183 -9.35 -7.50 15.67
CA VAL A 183 -8.59 -6.28 16.01
C VAL A 183 -8.69 -6.04 17.50
N ASP A 184 -7.55 -5.76 18.14
CA ASP A 184 -7.45 -5.43 19.56
C ASP A 184 -7.38 -3.89 19.72
N VAL A 185 -8.37 -3.32 20.39
CA VAL A 185 -8.49 -1.87 20.59
C VAL A 185 -7.34 -1.30 21.44
N ALA A 186 -6.87 -2.03 22.45
CA ALA A 186 -5.74 -1.59 23.27
C ALA A 186 -4.46 -1.49 22.43
N ARG A 187 -4.30 -2.45 21.52
CA ARG A 187 -3.22 -2.46 20.55
C ARG A 187 -3.31 -1.28 19.56
N VAL A 188 -4.48 -1.02 18.97
CA VAL A 188 -4.67 0.16 18.12
C VAL A 188 -4.29 1.45 18.85
N ARG A 189 -4.72 1.61 20.11
CA ARG A 189 -4.38 2.79 20.93
C ARG A 189 -2.89 2.91 21.18
N ALA A 190 -2.20 1.80 21.48
CA ALA A 190 -0.75 1.81 21.73
C ALA A 190 0.03 2.35 20.53
N VAL A 191 -0.29 1.89 19.32
CA VAL A 191 0.34 2.38 18.08
C VAL A 191 0.02 3.85 17.83
N ALA A 192 -1.26 4.24 17.97
CA ALA A 192 -1.68 5.62 17.77
C ALA A 192 -1.00 6.59 18.74
N SER A 193 -0.87 6.20 20.02
CA SER A 193 -0.15 6.98 21.03
C SER A 193 1.35 7.09 20.72
N ALA A 194 1.98 6.02 20.24
CA ALA A 194 3.39 6.03 19.88
C ALA A 194 3.69 6.99 18.70
N LEU A 195 2.78 7.10 17.73
CA LEU A 195 2.90 7.97 16.56
C LEU A 195 2.62 9.45 16.86
N ARG A 196 1.70 9.75 17.80
CA ARG A 196 1.35 11.14 18.16
C ARG A 196 2.38 11.81 19.08
N GLY A 197 3.33 11.05 19.62
CA GLY A 197 4.18 11.50 20.72
C GLY A 197 3.38 11.63 22.02
N SER A 198 4.06 11.55 23.15
CA SER A 198 3.44 11.96 24.42
C SER A 198 3.24 13.47 24.34
N ALA A 199 1.98 13.93 24.31
CA ALA A 199 1.65 15.32 24.57
C ALA A 199 2.09 15.74 25.97
#